data_AF-A0A972QF14-F1
#
_entry.id   AF-A0A972QF14-F1
#
_cell.length_a   1.000
_cell.length_b   1.000
_cell.length_c   1.000
_cell.angle_alpha   90.00
_cell.angle_beta   90.00
_cell.angle_gamma   90.00
#
_symmetry.space_group_name_H-M   'P 1'
#
loop_
_entity.id
_entity.type
_entity.pdbx_description
1 polymer ?
#
loop_
_entity_poly.entity_id
_entity_poly.type
_entity_poly.pdbx_seq_one_letter_code
_entity_poly.pdbx_strand_id
1 'polypeptide(L)'
;MIKRFIFWQMLVFVILLFTGFAVAEVKTFTHTVKQPFGGSQSPDDARVAAMAKAKREVLEMAGTYLESMTIVKESVVEKDEILTLAAGVLKAEIVSQKNYHTEDAFGIIVKAKVNVDMSILGDRIRKLLQDSILFEKYRESQRREKELLSRIEKLMRKNQALQRSTSPANNQEKEKLKEEFRNTTQKLTATEWFRKASALWESGRYKYPDRAIVYLNQAINLDQNYAEAYNDRGLAWHDKGDYDRAINDLNRAIELNPRYAKAYNNRGTAWDDKGDYDRAINDLNRAIELNP
;
A
#
# COMPACT_ATOMS: atom_id res chain seq x y z
N MET A 1 -31.45 -7.49 -2.94
CA MET A 1 -31.68 -6.05 -3.23
C MET A 1 -31.76 -5.19 -1.95
N ILE A 2 -32.19 -5.75 -0.81
CA ILE A 2 -32.37 -5.04 0.47
C ILE A 2 -31.04 -4.67 1.19
N LYS A 3 -29.96 -5.46 1.01
CA LYS A 3 -28.65 -5.18 1.67
C LYS A 3 -27.86 -4.00 1.07
N ARG A 4 -28.11 -3.62 -0.19
CA ARG A 4 -27.42 -2.48 -0.83
C ARG A 4 -28.07 -1.12 -0.50
N PHE A 5 -29.33 -1.12 -0.06
CA PHE A 5 -30.08 0.09 0.29
C PHE A 5 -29.72 0.60 1.70
N ILE A 6 -29.43 -0.31 2.63
CA ILE A 6 -29.00 0.02 4.00
C ILE A 6 -27.60 0.66 4.02
N PHE A 7 -26.72 0.25 3.10
CA PHE A 7 -25.36 0.78 3.02
C PHE A 7 -25.30 2.25 2.55
N TRP A 8 -26.26 2.71 1.75
CA TRP A 8 -26.33 4.09 1.28
C TRP A 8 -27.05 5.03 2.27
N GLN A 9 -28.05 4.53 3.02
CA GLN A 9 -28.65 5.30 4.12
C GLN A 9 -27.70 5.47 5.32
N MET A 10 -26.75 4.55 5.55
CA MET A 10 -25.67 4.76 6.53
C MET A 10 -24.67 5.83 6.09
N LEU A 11 -24.41 5.99 4.79
CA LEU A 11 -23.40 6.93 4.28
C LEU A 11 -23.83 8.40 4.47
N VAL A 12 -25.14 8.69 4.45
CA VAL A 12 -25.68 10.05 4.62
C VAL A 12 -25.84 10.41 6.10
N PHE A 13 -25.95 9.44 7.00
CA PHE A 13 -26.06 9.70 8.44
C PHE A 13 -24.72 9.99 9.15
N VAL A 14 -23.59 9.65 8.51
CA VAL A 14 -22.24 9.91 9.08
C VAL A 14 -21.82 11.39 8.96
N ILE A 15 -22.49 12.19 8.11
CA ILE A 15 -22.14 13.61 7.90
C ILE A 15 -22.96 14.56 8.81
N LEU A 16 -24.02 14.09 9.48
CA LEU A 16 -24.96 14.97 10.21
C LEU A 16 -24.95 14.85 11.75
N LEU A 17 -23.95 14.20 12.35
CA LEU A 17 -23.79 14.14 13.82
C LEU A 17 -22.49 14.80 14.33
N PHE A 18 -21.94 15.77 13.58
CA PHE A 18 -20.80 16.60 14.02
C PHE A 18 -21.21 18.00 14.49
N THR A 19 -22.40 18.14 15.07
CA THR A 19 -22.78 19.35 15.81
C THR A 19 -23.07 19.00 17.27
N GLY A 20 -22.00 18.74 18.01
CA GLY A 20 -22.09 18.41 19.42
C GLY A 20 -20.72 18.43 20.08
N PHE A 21 -20.23 19.64 20.38
CA PHE A 21 -19.17 19.96 21.35
C PHE A 21 -17.94 19.03 21.39
N ALA A 22 -16.86 19.46 20.75
CA ALA A 22 -15.53 19.14 21.25
C ALA A 22 -14.76 20.46 21.35
N VAL A 23 -14.94 21.16 22.46
CA VAL A 23 -13.92 22.12 22.89
C VAL A 23 -12.67 21.26 23.11
N ALA A 24 -11.59 21.52 22.37
CA ALA A 24 -10.35 20.78 22.48
C ALA A 24 -9.77 20.99 23.89
N GLU A 25 -10.11 20.11 24.82
CA GLU A 25 -9.72 20.23 26.21
C GLU A 25 -8.39 19.51 26.42
N VAL A 26 -7.31 20.27 26.58
CA VAL A 26 -6.01 19.71 27.00
C VAL A 26 -6.15 19.22 28.44
N LYS A 27 -6.15 17.91 28.66
CA LYS A 27 -6.21 17.35 30.01
C LYS A 27 -4.80 17.27 30.59
N THR A 28 -4.58 17.91 31.74
CA THR A 28 -3.29 17.88 32.44
C THR A 28 -3.34 16.89 33.60
N PHE A 29 -2.44 15.92 33.60
CA PHE A 29 -2.18 15.02 34.71
C PHE A 29 -0.95 15.49 35.46
N THR A 30 -0.94 15.37 36.78
CA THR A 30 0.21 15.74 37.61
C THR A 30 0.39 14.71 38.70
N HIS A 31 1.62 14.24 38.89
CA HIS A 31 1.97 13.28 39.94
C HIS A 31 3.13 13.78 40.78
N THR A 32 3.15 13.42 42.06
CA THR A 32 4.26 13.73 42.96
C THR A 32 4.80 12.44 43.56
N VAL A 33 6.06 12.15 43.30
CA VAL A 33 6.77 11.01 43.85
C VAL A 33 7.70 11.47 44.96
N LYS A 34 7.59 10.83 46.13
CA LYS A 34 8.59 10.93 47.19
C LYS A 34 9.47 9.69 47.12
N GLN A 35 10.77 9.89 46.92
CA GLN A 35 11.76 8.83 46.84
C GLN A 35 12.78 9.03 47.95
N PRO A 36 12.79 8.18 49.00
CA PRO A 36 13.87 8.19 49.99
C PRO A 36 15.18 7.70 49.35
N PHE A 37 16.30 8.19 49.85
CA PHE A 37 17.61 7.62 49.56
C PHE A 37 17.79 6.33 50.37
N GLY A 38 18.13 5.22 49.70
CA GLY A 38 18.38 3.95 50.37
C GLY A 38 19.88 3.62 50.43
N GLY A 39 20.40 3.25 51.60
CA GLY A 39 21.74 2.64 51.76
C GLY A 39 22.87 3.38 51.04
N SER A 40 23.70 2.64 50.28
CA SER A 40 24.88 3.14 49.54
C SER A 40 24.57 3.87 48.23
N GLN A 41 23.31 4.23 47.96
CA GLN A 41 22.91 4.90 46.72
C GLN A 41 23.37 6.36 46.68
N SER A 42 24.01 6.77 45.58
CA SER A 42 24.41 8.16 45.37
C SER A 42 23.18 9.09 45.27
N PRO A 43 23.26 10.34 45.77
CA PRO A 43 22.20 11.33 45.59
C PRO A 43 21.77 11.53 44.14
N ASP A 44 22.70 11.44 43.19
CA ASP A 44 22.40 11.57 41.77
C ASP A 44 21.62 10.38 41.21
N ASP A 45 21.97 9.15 41.61
CA ASP A 45 21.27 7.93 41.17
C ASP A 45 19.82 7.93 41.65
N ALA A 46 19.61 8.33 42.89
CA ALA A 46 18.27 8.42 43.46
C ALA A 46 17.46 9.59 42.86
N ARG A 47 18.10 10.69 42.48
CA ARG A 47 17.47 11.77 41.71
C ARG A 47 17.01 11.27 40.34
N VAL A 48 17.87 10.56 39.61
CA VAL A 48 17.52 9.98 38.30
C VAL A 48 16.38 8.95 38.44
N ALA A 49 16.46 8.08 39.44
CA ALA A 49 15.41 7.10 39.73
C ALA A 49 14.07 7.77 40.08
N ALA A 50 14.09 8.82 40.90
CA ALA A 50 12.88 9.57 41.27
C ALA A 50 12.25 10.27 40.06
N MET A 51 13.06 10.86 39.17
CA MET A 51 12.57 11.47 37.93
C MET A 51 11.98 10.44 36.98
N ALA A 52 12.67 9.30 36.79
CA ALA A 52 12.19 8.21 35.93
C ALA A 52 10.86 7.66 36.46
N LYS A 53 10.77 7.43 37.77
CA LYS A 53 9.55 6.97 38.44
C LYS A 53 8.41 7.97 38.31
N ALA A 54 8.66 9.26 38.59
CA ALA A 54 7.65 10.31 38.46
C ALA A 54 7.12 10.45 37.03
N LYS A 55 7.99 10.38 36.02
CA LYS A 55 7.60 10.39 34.60
C LYS A 55 6.77 9.17 34.22
N ARG A 56 7.19 7.98 34.65
CA ARG A 56 6.47 6.73 34.38
C ARG A 56 5.06 6.76 34.96
N GLU A 57 4.92 7.10 36.24
CA GLU A 57 3.62 7.07 36.92
C GLU A 57 2.65 8.13 36.39
N VAL A 58 3.14 9.33 36.02
CA VAL A 58 2.26 10.33 35.38
C VAL A 58 1.85 9.93 33.95
N LEU A 59 2.71 9.20 33.23
CA LEU A 59 2.38 8.63 31.91
C LEU A 59 1.38 7.47 32.04
N GLU A 60 1.49 6.63 33.07
CA GLU A 60 0.52 5.57 33.36
C GLU A 60 -0.87 6.17 33.62
N MET A 61 -0.97 7.22 34.43
CA MET A 61 -2.25 7.92 34.65
C MET A 61 -2.84 8.53 33.37
N ALA A 62 -2.00 9.16 32.54
CA ALA A 62 -2.43 9.69 31.25
C ALA A 62 -2.86 8.58 30.28
N GLY A 63 -2.16 7.44 30.28
CA GLY A 63 -2.48 6.25 29.50
C GLY A 63 -3.82 5.64 29.89
N THR A 64 -4.09 5.45 31.19
CA THR A 64 -5.39 4.96 31.68
C THR A 64 -6.54 5.90 31.32
N TYR A 65 -6.31 7.22 31.39
CA TYR A 65 -7.30 8.19 30.93
C TYR A 65 -7.59 8.05 29.44
N LEU A 66 -6.55 7.95 28.60
CA LEU A 66 -6.71 7.71 27.16
C LEU A 66 -7.51 6.42 26.89
N GLU A 67 -7.16 5.31 27.55
CA GLU A 67 -7.86 4.02 27.43
C GLU A 67 -9.36 4.15 27.76
N SER A 68 -9.72 4.92 28.79
CA SER A 68 -11.11 5.16 29.18
C SER A 68 -11.88 6.13 28.26
N MET A 69 -11.18 7.03 27.57
CA MET A 69 -11.79 8.01 26.65
C MET A 69 -11.89 7.50 25.21
N THR A 70 -11.06 6.53 24.81
CA THR A 70 -11.22 5.79 23.56
C THR A 70 -12.42 4.85 23.64
N ILE A 71 -13.63 5.42 23.63
CA ILE A 71 -14.86 4.64 23.45
C ILE A 71 -14.89 4.17 22.01
N VAL A 72 -14.72 2.86 21.84
CA VAL A 72 -14.92 2.10 20.60
C VAL A 72 -16.30 2.42 20.03
N LYS A 73 -16.35 3.22 18.97
CA LYS A 73 -17.53 3.31 18.10
C LYS A 73 -17.10 3.16 16.64
N GLU A 74 -17.59 2.09 16.04
CA GLU A 74 -17.71 1.86 14.59
C GLU A 74 -16.47 1.57 13.75
N SER A 75 -15.28 1.33 14.32
CA SER A 75 -14.21 0.46 13.79
C SER A 75 -13.06 0.42 14.79
N VAL A 76 -12.70 -0.79 15.22
CA VAL A 76 -11.88 -1.07 16.40
C VAL A 76 -10.45 -0.57 16.19
N VAL A 77 -9.97 0.32 17.08
CA VAL A 77 -8.55 0.57 17.29
C VAL A 77 -8.12 -0.31 18.46
N GLU A 78 -7.16 -1.19 18.25
CA GLU A 78 -6.70 -2.11 19.31
C GLU A 78 -5.92 -1.37 20.39
N LYS A 79 -5.81 -1.98 21.58
CA LYS A 79 -5.09 -1.39 22.73
C LYS A 79 -3.66 -0.98 22.36
N ASP A 80 -2.98 -1.80 21.57
CA ASP A 80 -1.59 -1.57 21.15
C ASP A 80 -1.47 -0.40 20.16
N GLU A 81 -2.52 -0.15 19.37
CA GLU A 81 -2.59 1.00 18.45
C GLU A 81 -2.84 2.31 19.21
N ILE A 82 -3.66 2.29 20.27
CA ILE A 82 -3.87 3.44 21.17
C ILE A 82 -2.56 3.83 21.88
N LEU A 83 -1.82 2.83 22.37
CA LEU A 83 -0.51 3.05 23.00
C LEU A 83 0.50 3.62 22.00
N THR A 84 0.53 3.10 20.76
CA THR A 84 1.39 3.61 19.68
C THR A 84 1.05 5.06 19.32
N LEU A 85 -0.25 5.37 19.22
CA LEU A 85 -0.75 6.71 18.97
C LEU A 85 -0.33 7.70 20.08
N ALA A 86 -0.37 7.26 21.33
CA ALA A 86 -0.02 8.06 22.51
C ALA A 86 1.49 8.26 22.69
N ALA A 87 2.32 7.27 22.33
CA ALA A 87 3.77 7.27 22.56
C ALA A 87 4.53 8.45 21.93
N GLY A 88 3.97 9.08 20.88
CA GLY A 88 4.55 10.25 20.22
C GLY A 88 3.80 11.56 20.44
N VAL A 89 2.80 11.59 21.34
CA VAL A 89 1.99 12.78 21.66
C VAL A 89 2.15 13.14 23.14
N LEU A 90 2.28 12.14 24.02
CA LEU A 90 2.44 12.36 25.45
C LEU A 90 3.90 12.67 25.79
N LYS A 91 4.11 13.85 26.38
CA LYS A 91 5.41 14.26 26.92
C LYS A 91 5.30 14.52 28.42
N ALA A 92 6.03 13.74 29.21
CA ALA A 92 6.15 13.95 30.64
C ALA A 92 7.22 15.00 30.96
N GLU A 93 6.83 16.05 31.66
CA GLU A 93 7.69 17.15 32.08
C GLU A 93 7.85 17.14 33.59
N ILE A 94 9.07 17.37 34.08
CA ILE A 94 9.29 17.61 35.51
C ILE A 94 8.91 19.06 35.80
N VAL A 95 7.91 19.25 36.66
CA VAL A 95 7.41 20.56 37.08
C VAL A 95 8.25 21.12 38.21
N SER A 96 8.63 20.27 39.17
CA SER A 96 9.50 20.67 40.27
C SER A 96 10.24 19.48 40.86
N GLN A 97 11.36 19.78 41.50
CA GLN A 97 12.13 18.83 42.30
C GLN A 97 12.61 19.53 43.58
N LYS A 98 12.53 18.85 44.74
CA LYS A 98 13.00 19.39 46.01
C LYS A 98 13.50 18.27 46.91
N ASN A 99 14.66 18.47 47.53
CA ASN A 99 15.16 17.56 48.57
C ASN A 99 14.37 17.76 49.87
N TYR A 100 14.17 16.68 50.61
CA TYR A 100 13.59 16.70 51.95
C TYR A 100 14.46 15.93 52.92
N HIS A 101 14.47 16.37 54.17
CA HIS A 101 15.14 15.73 55.28
C HIS A 101 14.16 15.67 56.44
N THR A 102 13.91 14.48 56.97
CA THR A 102 13.15 14.19 58.18
C THR A 102 14.05 13.42 59.15
N GLU A 103 13.67 13.33 60.43
CA GLU A 103 14.43 12.60 61.44
C GLU A 103 14.74 11.16 61.03
N ASP A 104 13.82 10.51 60.31
CA ASP A 104 13.95 9.11 59.88
C ASP A 104 14.37 8.91 58.42
N ALA A 105 14.47 9.97 57.60
CA ALA A 105 14.72 9.82 56.16
C ALA A 105 15.22 11.09 55.45
N PHE A 106 16.16 10.92 54.54
CA PHE A 106 16.50 11.92 53.52
C PHE A 106 15.97 11.43 52.17
N GLY A 107 15.52 12.35 51.31
CA GLY A 107 14.99 11.97 49.99
C GLY A 107 14.75 13.15 49.05
N ILE A 108 14.15 12.83 47.90
CA ILE A 108 13.73 13.82 46.91
C ILE A 108 12.23 13.70 46.62
N ILE A 109 11.59 14.85 46.47
CA ILE A 109 10.22 14.99 46.00
C ILE A 109 10.30 15.49 44.55
N VAL A 110 9.73 14.72 43.62
CA VAL A 110 9.66 15.10 42.20
C VAL A 110 8.20 15.21 41.80
N LYS A 111 7.82 16.36 41.25
CA LYS A 111 6.50 16.58 40.66
C LYS A 111 6.63 16.56 39.15
N ALA A 112 5.88 15.68 38.49
CA ALA A 112 5.82 15.57 37.04
C ALA A 112 4.42 15.90 36.53
N LYS A 113 4.32 16.39 35.29
CA LYS A 113 3.05 16.59 34.59
C LYS A 113 3.08 15.97 33.19
N VAL A 114 1.92 15.61 32.68
CA VAL A 114 1.69 15.22 31.28
C VAL A 114 0.46 15.98 30.79
N ASN A 115 0.56 16.57 29.61
CA ASN A 115 -0.56 17.17 28.91
C ASN A 115 -1.05 16.20 27.83
N VAL A 116 -2.36 15.95 27.81
CA VAL A 116 -3.04 15.13 26.80
C VAL A 116 -3.85 16.05 25.91
N ASP A 117 -3.42 16.24 24.67
CA ASP A 117 -4.16 17.00 23.66
C ASP A 117 -4.94 16.03 22.76
N MET A 118 -6.26 16.00 22.95
CA MET A 118 -7.16 15.11 22.21
C MET A 118 -7.33 15.52 20.75
N SER A 119 -7.00 16.76 20.36
CA SER A 119 -7.11 17.22 18.98
C SER A 119 -6.04 16.58 18.09
N ILE A 120 -4.78 16.59 18.55
CA ILE A 120 -3.64 15.95 17.88
C ILE A 120 -3.84 14.43 17.78
N LEU A 121 -4.38 13.82 18.84
CA LEU A 121 -4.69 12.40 18.86
C LEU A 121 -5.81 12.04 17.87
N GLY A 122 -6.86 12.86 17.80
CA GLY A 122 -7.97 12.70 16.86
C GLY A 122 -7.53 12.72 15.39
N ASP A 123 -6.59 13.60 15.03
CA ASP A 123 -6.01 13.64 13.67
C ASP A 123 -5.26 12.36 13.32
N ARG A 124 -4.46 11.83 14.24
CA ARG A 124 -3.71 10.58 14.02
C ARG A 124 -4.64 9.37 13.91
N ILE A 125 -5.68 9.29 14.75
CA ILE A 125 -6.70 8.23 14.67
C ILE A 125 -7.41 8.26 13.31
N ARG A 126 -7.84 9.44 12.86
CA ARG A 126 -8.49 9.59 11.54
C ARG A 126 -7.60 9.10 10.42
N LYS A 127 -6.31 9.44 10.45
CA LYS A 127 -5.35 9.00 9.44
C LYS A 127 -5.15 7.48 9.46
N LEU A 128 -4.97 6.87 10.63
CA LEU A 128 -4.84 5.41 10.74
C LEU A 128 -6.09 4.66 10.24
N LEU A 129 -7.29 5.15 10.57
CA LEU A 129 -8.52 4.55 10.06
C LEU A 129 -8.62 4.67 8.53
N GLN A 130 -8.23 5.80 7.95
CA GLN A 130 -8.17 5.97 6.49
C GLN A 130 -7.16 5.01 5.84
N ASP A 131 -5.96 4.89 6.40
CA ASP A 131 -4.91 3.99 5.91
C ASP A 131 -5.35 2.51 6.02
N SER A 132 -6.00 2.13 7.12
CA SER A 132 -6.56 0.78 7.32
C SER A 132 -7.64 0.44 6.30
N ILE A 133 -8.58 1.36 6.05
CA ILE A 133 -9.62 1.19 5.02
C ILE A 133 -8.99 1.06 3.63
N LEU A 134 -7.98 1.88 3.32
CA LEU A 134 -7.27 1.80 2.04
C LEU A 134 -6.57 0.45 1.89
N PHE A 135 -5.95 -0.04 2.96
CA PHE A 135 -5.25 -1.32 2.97
C PHE A 135 -6.20 -2.52 2.80
N GLU A 136 -7.37 -2.51 3.45
CA GLU A 136 -8.39 -3.54 3.22
C GLU A 136 -8.95 -3.49 1.80
N LYS A 137 -9.24 -2.30 1.25
CA LYS A 137 -9.61 -2.15 -0.18
C LYS A 137 -8.54 -2.71 -1.11
N TYR A 138 -7.28 -2.47 -0.80
CA TYR A 138 -6.15 -3.03 -1.56
C TYR A 138 -6.13 -4.56 -1.47
N ARG A 139 -6.26 -5.14 -0.26
CA ARG A 139 -6.34 -6.59 -0.06
C ARG A 139 -7.52 -7.22 -0.80
N GLU A 140 -8.69 -6.62 -0.74
CA GLU A 140 -9.87 -7.07 -1.48
C GLU A 140 -9.64 -7.04 -2.99
N SER A 141 -9.03 -5.97 -3.51
CA SER A 141 -8.67 -5.88 -4.92
C SER A 141 -7.69 -6.98 -5.33
N GLN A 142 -6.68 -7.27 -4.51
CA GLN A 142 -5.72 -8.35 -4.76
C GLN A 142 -6.40 -9.73 -4.75
N ARG A 143 -7.35 -9.98 -3.83
CA ARG A 143 -8.14 -11.22 -3.79
C ARG A 143 -9.01 -11.36 -5.05
N ARG A 144 -9.72 -10.29 -5.42
CA ARG A 144 -10.55 -10.23 -6.64
C ARG A 144 -9.71 -10.54 -7.88
N GLU A 145 -8.55 -9.91 -8.01
CA GLU A 145 -7.60 -10.15 -9.11
C GLU A 145 -7.23 -11.64 -9.14
N LYS A 146 -6.76 -12.21 -8.04
CA LYS A 146 -6.38 -13.63 -7.95
C LYS A 146 -7.52 -14.58 -8.34
N GLU A 147 -8.75 -14.29 -7.92
CA GLU A 147 -9.92 -15.10 -8.27
C GLU A 147 -10.24 -15.04 -9.77
N LEU A 148 -10.26 -13.84 -10.35
CA LEU A 148 -10.47 -13.65 -11.79
C LEU A 148 -9.40 -14.36 -12.61
N LEU A 149 -8.14 -14.28 -12.18
CA LEU A 149 -7.02 -14.94 -12.84
C LEU A 149 -7.15 -16.48 -12.81
N SER A 150 -7.50 -17.03 -11.65
CA SER A 150 -7.77 -18.47 -11.50
C SER A 150 -8.91 -18.93 -12.42
N ARG A 151 -9.98 -18.13 -12.51
CA ARG A 151 -11.09 -18.41 -13.42
C ARG A 151 -10.67 -18.37 -14.88
N ILE A 152 -9.92 -17.34 -15.30
CA ILE A 152 -9.39 -17.23 -16.68
C ILE A 152 -8.54 -18.45 -17.04
N GLU A 153 -7.68 -18.91 -16.14
CA GLU A 153 -6.86 -20.10 -16.38
C GLU A 153 -7.71 -21.36 -16.58
N LYS A 154 -8.72 -21.58 -15.73
CA LYS A 154 -9.67 -22.69 -15.90
C LYS A 154 -10.38 -22.62 -17.24
N LEU A 155 -10.84 -21.44 -17.64
CA LEU A 155 -11.51 -21.23 -18.93
C LEU A 155 -10.58 -21.49 -20.11
N MET A 156 -9.31 -21.07 -20.04
CA MET A 156 -8.30 -21.37 -21.09
C MET A 156 -8.06 -22.87 -21.22
N ARG A 157 -7.90 -23.58 -20.10
CA ARG A 157 -7.73 -25.05 -20.10
C ARG A 157 -8.95 -25.75 -20.70
N LYS A 158 -10.16 -25.32 -20.32
CA LYS A 158 -11.41 -25.85 -20.89
C LYS A 158 -11.51 -25.54 -22.39
N ASN A 159 -11.08 -24.36 -22.83
CA ASN A 159 -11.09 -23.98 -24.24
C ASN A 159 -10.15 -24.87 -25.06
N GLN A 160 -8.94 -25.10 -24.55
CA GLN A 160 -7.97 -26.00 -25.17
C GLN A 160 -8.48 -27.44 -25.25
N ALA A 161 -9.17 -27.94 -24.22
CA ALA A 161 -9.78 -29.26 -24.24
C ALA A 161 -10.92 -29.36 -25.27
N LEU A 162 -11.79 -28.35 -25.36
CA LEU A 162 -12.88 -28.30 -26.34
C LEU A 162 -12.39 -28.16 -27.79
N GLN A 163 -11.26 -27.49 -28.01
CA GLN A 163 -10.63 -27.41 -29.34
C GLN A 163 -10.14 -28.78 -29.83
N ARG A 164 -9.70 -29.66 -28.92
CA ARG A 164 -9.28 -31.02 -29.24
C ARG A 164 -10.46 -31.98 -29.47
N SER A 165 -11.69 -31.57 -29.14
CA SER A 165 -12.89 -32.39 -29.28
C SER A 165 -13.60 -32.10 -30.61
N THR A 166 -13.84 -33.15 -31.39
CA THR A 166 -14.48 -33.12 -32.71
C THR A 166 -16.01 -33.23 -32.66
N SER A 167 -16.62 -33.26 -31.47
CA SER A 167 -18.08 -33.42 -31.31
C SER A 167 -18.87 -32.15 -31.72
N PRO A 168 -19.88 -32.25 -32.60
CA PRO A 168 -20.77 -31.15 -32.96
C PRO A 168 -21.62 -30.62 -31.79
N ALA A 169 -21.89 -31.46 -30.78
CA ALA A 169 -22.63 -31.09 -29.58
C ALA A 169 -21.90 -30.00 -28.74
N ASN A 170 -20.61 -29.78 -29.01
CA ASN A 170 -19.79 -28.82 -28.28
C ASN A 170 -19.93 -27.38 -28.78
N ASN A 171 -20.65 -27.12 -29.87
CA ASN A 171 -20.72 -25.77 -30.43
C ASN A 171 -21.39 -24.78 -29.47
N GLN A 172 -22.49 -25.18 -28.81
CA GLN A 172 -23.14 -24.34 -27.81
C GLN A 172 -22.27 -24.12 -26.57
N GLU A 173 -21.51 -25.14 -26.15
CA GLU A 173 -20.59 -25.04 -25.02
C GLU A 173 -19.38 -24.16 -25.33
N LYS A 174 -18.86 -24.22 -26.57
CA LYS A 174 -17.79 -23.33 -27.06
C LYS A 174 -18.22 -21.87 -27.03
N GLU A 175 -19.46 -21.55 -27.44
CA GLU A 175 -19.96 -20.17 -27.39
C GLU A 175 -20.16 -19.67 -25.96
N LYS A 176 -20.78 -20.48 -25.08
CA LYS A 176 -20.88 -20.13 -23.65
C LYS A 176 -19.51 -19.90 -23.01
N LEU A 177 -18.53 -20.73 -23.36
CA LEU A 177 -17.17 -20.60 -22.85
C LEU A 177 -16.49 -19.33 -23.34
N LYS A 178 -16.62 -19.00 -24.62
CA LYS A 178 -16.11 -17.75 -25.19
C LYS A 178 -16.74 -16.53 -24.51
N GLU A 179 -18.05 -16.57 -24.27
CA GLU A 179 -18.77 -15.51 -23.59
C GLU A 179 -18.30 -15.35 -22.14
N GLU A 180 -18.20 -16.45 -21.38
CA GLU A 180 -17.71 -16.41 -20.00
C GLU A 180 -16.26 -15.92 -19.93
N PHE A 181 -15.41 -16.36 -20.86
CA PHE A 181 -14.05 -15.88 -20.98
C PHE A 181 -14.02 -14.37 -21.25
N ARG A 182 -14.79 -13.89 -22.23
CA ARG A 182 -14.90 -12.46 -22.54
C ARG A 182 -15.38 -11.67 -21.32
N ASN A 183 -16.43 -12.12 -20.65
CA ASN A 183 -17.00 -11.47 -19.48
C ASN A 183 -16.04 -11.45 -18.28
N THR A 184 -15.20 -12.47 -18.14
CA THR A 184 -14.20 -12.53 -17.05
C THR A 184 -12.99 -11.66 -17.37
N THR A 185 -12.53 -11.67 -18.62
CA THR A 185 -11.36 -10.89 -19.07
C THR A 185 -11.62 -9.38 -19.07
N GLN A 186 -12.85 -8.94 -19.36
CA GLN A 186 -13.27 -7.54 -19.28
C GLN A 186 -13.32 -6.98 -17.84
N LYS A 187 -13.30 -7.82 -16.80
CA LYS A 187 -13.27 -7.37 -15.40
C LYS A 187 -11.87 -7.03 -14.90
N LEU A 188 -10.84 -7.40 -15.67
CA LEU A 188 -9.46 -7.02 -15.39
C LEU A 188 -9.16 -5.68 -16.06
N THR A 189 -8.36 -4.87 -15.37
CA THR A 189 -7.84 -3.60 -15.85
C THR A 189 -6.64 -3.81 -16.77
N ALA A 190 -6.28 -2.78 -17.54
CA ALA A 190 -5.09 -2.81 -18.39
C ALA A 190 -3.82 -3.11 -17.58
N THR A 191 -3.67 -2.50 -16.40
CA THR A 191 -2.54 -2.72 -15.49
C THR A 191 -2.47 -4.16 -14.96
N GLU A 192 -3.60 -4.78 -14.63
CA GLU A 192 -3.63 -6.17 -14.19
C GLU A 192 -3.20 -7.11 -15.33
N TRP A 193 -3.68 -6.88 -16.57
CA TRP A 193 -3.21 -7.62 -17.74
C TRP A 193 -1.72 -7.44 -18.02
N PHE A 194 -1.23 -6.20 -17.95
CA PHE A 194 0.18 -5.87 -18.09
C PHE A 194 1.02 -6.60 -17.04
N ARG A 195 0.62 -6.56 -15.76
CA ARG A 195 1.31 -7.26 -14.66
C ARG A 195 1.42 -8.77 -14.92
N LYS A 196 0.39 -9.40 -15.48
CA LYS A 196 0.49 -10.82 -15.88
C LYS A 196 1.55 -11.05 -16.94
N ALA A 197 1.65 -10.16 -17.92
CA ALA A 197 2.68 -10.26 -18.96
C ALA A 197 4.06 -10.11 -18.34
N SER A 198 4.27 -9.06 -17.54
CA SER A 198 5.55 -8.81 -16.85
C SER A 198 5.95 -9.96 -15.93
N ALA A 199 5.00 -10.69 -15.32
CA ALA A 199 5.29 -11.88 -14.52
C ALA A 199 5.86 -13.06 -15.33
N LEU A 200 5.80 -13.01 -16.66
CA LEU A 200 6.42 -14.00 -17.56
C LEU A 200 7.85 -13.60 -17.97
N TRP A 201 8.31 -12.41 -17.57
CA TRP A 201 9.68 -11.95 -17.79
C TRP A 201 10.63 -12.61 -16.79
N GLU A 202 11.60 -13.35 -17.29
CA GLU A 202 12.58 -14.11 -16.51
C GLU A 202 13.95 -13.97 -17.16
N SER A 203 14.97 -13.58 -16.39
CA SER A 203 16.37 -13.51 -16.85
C SER A 203 16.60 -12.66 -18.12
N GLY A 204 15.89 -11.53 -18.22
CA GLY A 204 16.08 -10.59 -19.33
C GLY A 204 15.28 -10.91 -20.60
N ARG A 205 14.35 -11.88 -20.54
CA ARG A 205 13.46 -12.23 -21.65
C ARG A 205 12.13 -12.81 -21.20
N TYR A 206 11.15 -12.92 -22.09
CA TYR A 206 9.90 -13.62 -21.80
C TYR A 206 10.06 -15.13 -21.91
N LYS A 207 9.80 -15.86 -20.82
CA LYS A 207 9.76 -17.33 -20.80
C LYS A 207 8.71 -17.92 -21.74
N TYR A 208 7.59 -17.22 -21.88
CA TYR A 208 6.46 -17.60 -22.73
C TYR A 208 6.00 -16.40 -23.58
N PRO A 209 6.74 -16.03 -24.64
CA PRO A 209 6.50 -14.79 -25.37
C PRO A 209 5.12 -14.75 -26.04
N ASP A 210 4.62 -15.88 -26.58
CA ASP A 210 3.26 -15.95 -27.13
C ASP A 210 2.17 -15.59 -26.11
N ARG A 211 2.35 -16.06 -24.86
CA ARG A 211 1.40 -15.79 -23.78
C ARG A 211 1.51 -14.33 -23.30
N ALA A 212 2.73 -13.80 -23.24
CA ALA A 212 2.97 -12.39 -22.91
C ALA A 212 2.28 -11.47 -23.93
N ILE A 213 2.44 -11.74 -25.23
CA ILE A 213 1.77 -10.99 -26.31
C ILE A 213 0.25 -11.01 -26.16
N VAL A 214 -0.34 -12.17 -25.83
CA VAL A 214 -1.80 -12.25 -25.59
C VAL A 214 -2.23 -11.35 -24.44
N TYR A 215 -1.48 -11.31 -23.34
CA TYR A 215 -1.80 -10.46 -22.19
C TYR A 215 -1.60 -8.97 -22.49
N LEU A 216 -0.53 -8.62 -23.20
CA LEU A 216 -0.23 -7.25 -23.60
C LEU A 216 -1.24 -6.73 -24.61
N ASN A 217 -1.75 -7.59 -25.51
CA ASN A 217 -2.88 -7.26 -26.38
C ASN A 217 -4.14 -6.89 -25.58
N GLN A 218 -4.44 -7.64 -24.51
CA GLN A 218 -5.59 -7.28 -23.65
C GLN A 218 -5.36 -5.94 -22.94
N ALA A 219 -4.13 -5.69 -22.44
CA ALA A 219 -3.79 -4.41 -21.82
C ALA A 219 -3.96 -3.24 -22.81
N ILE A 220 -3.41 -3.36 -24.01
CA ILE A 220 -3.47 -2.34 -25.06
C ILE A 220 -4.89 -2.11 -25.58
N ASN A 221 -5.70 -3.17 -25.69
CA ASN A 221 -7.10 -3.02 -26.11
C ASN A 221 -7.94 -2.24 -25.09
N LEU A 222 -7.59 -2.32 -23.80
CA LEU A 222 -8.24 -1.58 -22.72
C LEU A 222 -7.69 -0.17 -22.57
N ASP A 223 -6.39 0.02 -22.83
CA ASP A 223 -5.72 1.31 -22.82
C ASP A 223 -4.74 1.44 -23.99
N GLN A 224 -5.19 2.14 -25.04
CA GLN A 224 -4.41 2.33 -26.27
C GLN A 224 -3.25 3.33 -26.10
N ASN A 225 -3.17 4.03 -24.96
CA ASN A 225 -2.10 4.97 -24.64
C ASN A 225 -1.08 4.37 -23.66
N TYR A 226 -1.14 3.05 -23.42
CA TYR A 226 -0.26 2.37 -22.48
C TYR A 226 1.12 2.08 -23.09
N ALA A 227 2.01 3.08 -23.07
CA ALA A 227 3.34 3.02 -23.69
C ALA A 227 4.18 1.82 -23.22
N GLU A 228 4.15 1.49 -21.93
CA GLU A 228 4.86 0.34 -21.36
C GLU A 228 4.36 -0.98 -21.92
N ALA A 229 3.05 -1.13 -22.15
CA ALA A 229 2.50 -2.34 -22.74
C ALA A 229 2.94 -2.53 -24.20
N TYR A 230 3.06 -1.45 -24.97
CA TYR A 230 3.64 -1.51 -26.31
C TYR A 230 5.13 -1.88 -26.26
N ASN A 231 5.91 -1.27 -25.36
CA ASN A 231 7.33 -1.62 -25.19
C ASN A 231 7.52 -3.11 -24.88
N ASP A 232 6.77 -3.61 -23.91
CA ASP A 232 6.83 -5.00 -23.47
C ASP A 232 6.35 -5.96 -24.56
N ARG A 233 5.37 -5.55 -25.39
CA ARG A 233 4.91 -6.37 -26.52
C ARG A 233 5.96 -6.42 -27.62
N GLY A 234 6.65 -5.29 -27.83
CA GLY A 234 7.79 -5.21 -28.72
C GLY A 234 8.91 -6.15 -28.31
N LEU A 235 9.27 -6.16 -27.02
CA LEU A 235 10.23 -7.13 -26.46
C LEU A 235 9.78 -8.59 -26.63
N ALA A 236 8.50 -8.88 -26.41
CA ALA A 236 7.98 -10.23 -26.61
C ALA A 236 8.01 -10.68 -28.09
N TRP A 237 7.85 -9.77 -29.05
CA TRP A 237 8.07 -10.06 -30.48
C TRP A 237 9.55 -10.24 -30.82
N HIS A 238 10.42 -9.40 -30.24
CA HIS A 238 11.87 -9.52 -30.36
C HIS A 238 12.36 -10.89 -29.88
N ASP A 239 11.87 -11.36 -28.75
CA ASP A 239 12.15 -12.70 -28.21
C ASP A 239 11.73 -13.85 -29.14
N LYS A 240 10.76 -13.60 -30.03
CA LYS A 240 10.33 -14.54 -31.07
C LYS A 240 11.12 -14.42 -32.37
N GLY A 241 12.05 -13.47 -32.45
CA GLY A 241 12.79 -13.13 -33.68
C GLY A 241 11.96 -12.34 -34.70
N ASP A 242 10.78 -11.84 -34.32
CA ASP A 242 9.95 -10.98 -35.20
C ASP A 242 10.30 -9.52 -34.96
N TYR A 243 11.48 -9.11 -35.46
CA TYR A 243 12.03 -7.78 -35.24
C TYR A 243 11.17 -6.67 -35.86
N ASP A 244 10.47 -6.94 -36.96
CA ASP A 244 9.58 -5.96 -37.60
C ASP A 244 8.40 -5.59 -36.70
N ARG A 245 7.72 -6.58 -36.11
CA ARG A 245 6.66 -6.30 -35.13
C ARG A 245 7.21 -5.68 -33.86
N ALA A 246 8.39 -6.11 -33.42
CA ALA A 246 9.07 -5.52 -32.27
C ALA A 246 9.27 -4.01 -32.46
N ILE A 247 9.89 -3.63 -33.58
CA ILE A 247 10.16 -2.24 -33.95
C ILE A 247 8.87 -1.43 -34.05
N ASN A 248 7.81 -1.99 -34.67
CA ASN A 248 6.54 -1.28 -34.79
C ASN A 248 5.90 -0.97 -33.42
N ASP A 249 5.91 -1.93 -32.50
CA ASP A 249 5.40 -1.72 -31.15
C ASP A 249 6.28 -0.75 -30.35
N LEU A 250 7.60 -0.83 -30.50
CA LEU A 250 8.53 0.08 -29.86
C LEU A 250 8.42 1.52 -30.40
N ASN A 251 8.18 1.68 -31.70
CA ASN A 251 7.83 2.96 -32.31
C ASN A 251 6.59 3.55 -31.63
N ARG A 252 5.54 2.74 -31.45
CA ARG A 252 4.32 3.20 -30.80
C ARG A 252 4.55 3.59 -29.34
N ALA A 253 5.37 2.85 -28.60
CA ALA A 253 5.76 3.22 -27.25
C ALA A 253 6.48 4.59 -27.19
N ILE A 254 7.35 4.87 -28.16
CA ILE A 254 8.08 6.14 -28.28
C ILE A 254 7.15 7.28 -28.72
N GLU A 255 6.21 7.05 -29.62
CA GLU A 255 5.20 8.06 -30.00
C GLU A 255 4.35 8.48 -28.79
N LEU A 256 3.95 7.52 -27.96
CA LEU A 256 3.17 7.76 -26.75
C LEU A 256 4.00 8.43 -25.65
N ASN A 257 5.27 8.06 -25.52
CA ASN A 257 6.20 8.66 -24.57
C ASN A 257 7.57 8.91 -25.21
N PRO A 258 7.80 10.11 -25.78
CA PRO A 258 9.06 10.45 -26.46
C PRO A 258 10.29 10.49 -25.56
N ARG A 259 10.12 10.43 -24.23
CA ARG A 259 11.19 10.37 -23.24
C ARG A 259 11.42 8.96 -22.68
N TYR A 260 10.80 7.94 -23.27
CA TYR A 260 10.90 6.58 -22.76
C TYR A 260 12.21 5.91 -23.16
N ALA A 261 13.29 6.18 -22.42
CA ALA A 261 14.64 5.69 -22.72
C ALA A 261 14.71 4.17 -22.98
N LYS A 262 13.97 3.36 -22.21
CA LYS A 262 13.91 1.89 -22.41
C LYS A 262 13.38 1.50 -23.79
N ALA A 263 12.37 2.19 -24.31
CA ALA A 263 11.81 1.89 -25.63
C ALA A 263 12.82 2.21 -26.75
N TYR A 264 13.59 3.29 -26.62
CA TYR A 264 14.70 3.57 -27.53
C TYR A 264 15.78 2.49 -27.44
N ASN A 265 16.22 2.12 -26.23
CA ASN A 265 17.20 1.05 -26.05
C ASN A 265 16.75 -0.25 -26.72
N ASN A 266 15.52 -0.69 -26.44
CA ASN A 266 14.97 -1.93 -26.98
C ASN A 266 14.79 -1.86 -28.50
N ARG A 267 14.42 -0.70 -29.06
CA ARG A 267 14.30 -0.52 -30.51
C ARG A 267 15.67 -0.54 -31.17
N GLY A 268 16.68 0.06 -30.52
CA GLY A 268 18.07 -0.01 -30.95
C GLY A 268 18.58 -1.44 -31.01
N THR A 269 18.34 -2.25 -29.97
CA THR A 269 18.66 -3.69 -29.98
C THR A 269 17.92 -4.44 -31.08
N ALA A 270 16.64 -4.14 -31.34
CA ALA A 270 15.90 -4.77 -32.42
C ALA A 270 16.41 -4.39 -33.82
N TRP A 271 16.91 -3.16 -34.01
CA TRP A 271 17.58 -2.76 -35.26
C TRP A 271 18.93 -3.45 -35.44
N ASP A 272 19.71 -3.57 -34.37
CA ASP A 272 21.01 -4.27 -34.36
C ASP A 272 20.86 -5.74 -34.79
N ASP A 273 19.92 -6.45 -34.17
CA ASP A 273 19.61 -7.84 -34.53
C ASP A 273 19.06 -8.00 -35.96
N LYS A 274 18.46 -6.94 -36.51
CA LYS A 274 18.02 -6.88 -37.91
C LYS A 274 19.15 -6.50 -38.88
N GLY A 275 20.30 -6.06 -38.37
CA GLY A 275 21.48 -5.64 -39.14
C GLY A 275 21.47 -4.17 -39.60
N ASP A 276 20.57 -3.33 -39.06
CA ASP A 276 20.52 -1.89 -39.35
C ASP A 276 21.26 -1.11 -38.24
N TYR A 277 22.59 -1.14 -38.32
CA TYR A 277 23.47 -0.58 -37.28
C TYR A 277 23.35 0.94 -37.13
N ASP A 278 23.08 1.67 -38.22
CA ASP A 278 22.93 3.12 -38.18
C ASP A 278 21.72 3.53 -37.33
N ARG A 279 20.57 2.85 -37.52
CA ARG A 279 19.39 3.09 -36.69
C ARG A 279 19.59 2.62 -35.27
N ALA A 280 20.28 1.50 -35.06
CA ALA A 280 20.61 1.00 -33.74
C ALA A 280 21.43 2.02 -32.93
N ILE A 281 22.52 2.55 -33.51
CA ILE A 281 23.38 3.55 -32.87
C ILE A 281 22.58 4.81 -32.52
N ASN A 282 21.75 5.31 -33.43
CA ASN A 282 20.93 6.49 -33.17
C ASN A 282 19.97 6.29 -31.99
N ASP A 283 19.28 5.16 -31.93
CA ASP A 283 18.36 4.85 -30.85
C ASP A 283 19.07 4.63 -29.51
N LEU A 284 20.21 3.94 -29.51
CA LEU A 284 21.01 3.70 -28.30
C LEU A 284 21.60 5.01 -27.75
N ASN A 285 22.13 5.88 -28.62
CA ASN A 285 22.58 7.22 -28.22
C ASN A 285 21.44 8.02 -27.61
N ARG A 286 20.24 7.96 -28.21
CA ARG A 286 19.07 8.65 -27.68
C ARG A 286 18.65 8.10 -26.31
N ALA A 287 18.76 6.80 -26.08
CA ALA A 287 18.50 6.20 -24.78
C ALA A 287 19.46 6.72 -23.70
N ILE A 288 20.76 6.84 -24.03
CA ILE A 288 21.79 7.39 -23.14
C ILE A 288 21.54 8.88 -22.86
N GLU A 289 21.19 9.68 -23.86
CA GLU A 289 20.85 11.10 -23.64
C GLU A 289 19.67 11.29 -22.68
N LEU A 290 18.66 10.41 -22.76
CA LEU A 290 17.46 10.48 -21.93
C LEU A 290 17.68 9.93 -20.51
N ASN A 291 18.59 8.96 -20.36
CA ASN A 291 18.97 8.35 -19.09
C ASN A 291 20.47 7.98 -19.12
N PRO A 292 21.36 8.94 -18.79
CA PRO A 292 22.81 8.76 -18.81
C PRO A 292 23.30 7.71 -17.81
#